data_AF-A0ABD2KWZ0-F1
#
_entry.id   AF-A0ABD2KWZ0-F1
#
_cell.length_a   1.000
_cell.length_b   1.000
_cell.length_c   1.000
_cell.angle_alpha   90.00
_cell.angle_beta   90.00
_cell.angle_gamma   90.00
#
_symmetry.space_group_name_H-M   'P 1'
#
loop_
_entity.id
_entity.type
_entity.pdbx_description
1 polymer ?
#
loop_
_entity_poly.entity_id
_entity_poly.type
_entity_poly.pdbx_seq_one_letter_code
_entity_poly.pdbx_strand_id
1 'polypeptide(L)'
;MPEKKPTKCLSKGKELPCGREIIQDFVMMMPGSMDKYHQLCSILSSFELWSEESRTSFLSQFLDSYDILDVNCSDLVLKLCKIRWHTVPPQMLSQFTDFLCALAINHVHHINSVFNCFVDHFLPIGNTKDPPNFEAHRPPTVVDDHFQESLYALANLSIQNVVSCNPLTTPLLLKCFVKRFPHIKQPSPKLLAFMRNVLRFADWIRDEEISAEIWSLIVEKLLHIDALCFEREEEEQRPTHSNRLKQKLDNETASEETTNPMREKLNTLVEFILNYLGDGDASKVTLIREDDRLSFLQMMQRFSPEKLQPAITEEKRNQVKNMAMEEGYEEELMAL
;
A
#
# COMPACT_ATOMS: atom_id res chain seq x y z
N MET A 1 66.22 -30.69 -4.40
CA MET A 1 65.13 -30.00 -5.11
C MET A 1 64.79 -30.78 -6.37
N PRO A 2 63.53 -31.18 -6.54
CA PRO A 2 62.97 -31.42 -7.86
C PRO A 2 61.78 -30.49 -8.12
N GLU A 3 61.82 -29.83 -9.28
CA GLU A 3 60.79 -28.94 -9.81
C GLU A 3 59.47 -29.69 -10.03
N LYS A 4 58.40 -29.24 -9.36
CA LYS A 4 57.03 -29.63 -9.72
C LYS A 4 56.58 -28.78 -10.90
N LYS A 5 56.46 -29.42 -12.07
CA LYS A 5 55.74 -28.89 -13.23
C LYS A 5 54.27 -28.62 -12.89
N PRO A 6 53.66 -27.57 -13.44
CA PRO A 6 52.27 -27.23 -13.17
C PRO A 6 51.34 -28.22 -13.87
N THR A 7 50.46 -28.83 -13.07
CA THR A 7 49.37 -29.67 -13.53
C THR A 7 48.39 -28.82 -14.35
N LYS A 8 48.36 -29.04 -15.67
CA LYS A 8 47.30 -28.56 -16.56
C LYS A 8 45.97 -29.16 -16.10
N CYS A 9 45.06 -28.33 -15.61
CA CYS A 9 43.64 -28.66 -15.60
C CYS A 9 43.06 -28.38 -17.00
N LEU A 10 42.79 -29.46 -17.73
CA LEU A 10 41.92 -29.51 -18.89
C LEU A 10 40.48 -29.63 -18.41
N SER A 11 39.65 -28.63 -18.66
CA SER A 11 38.35 -28.80 -19.33
C SER A 11 37.61 -27.47 -19.37
N LYS A 12 37.34 -26.96 -20.58
CA LYS A 12 36.40 -25.88 -20.86
C LYS A 12 35.00 -26.34 -20.44
N GLY A 13 34.60 -26.04 -19.20
CA GLY A 13 33.19 -25.91 -18.88
C GLY A 13 32.71 -24.58 -19.46
N LYS A 14 31.66 -24.57 -20.27
CA LYS A 14 30.90 -23.33 -20.49
C LYS A 14 30.28 -23.01 -19.14
N GLU A 15 30.96 -22.19 -18.33
CA GLU A 15 30.34 -21.54 -17.19
C GLU A 15 29.10 -20.82 -17.75
N LEU A 16 27.93 -21.12 -17.19
CA LEU A 16 26.74 -20.38 -17.55
C LEU A 16 27.02 -18.91 -17.21
N PRO A 17 26.76 -17.97 -18.14
CA PRO A 17 27.05 -16.56 -17.90
C PRO A 17 26.30 -16.10 -16.65
N CYS A 18 26.99 -15.36 -15.80
CA CYS A 18 26.42 -14.78 -14.59
C CYS A 18 25.28 -13.82 -14.98
N GLY A 19 24.24 -13.71 -14.14
CA GLY A 19 23.11 -12.81 -14.38
C GLY A 19 23.52 -11.37 -14.74
N ARG A 20 24.56 -10.85 -14.09
CA ARG A 20 25.16 -9.54 -14.39
C ARG A 20 25.74 -9.46 -15.80
N GLU A 21 26.45 -10.50 -16.25
CA GLU A 21 27.04 -10.55 -17.59
C GLU A 21 25.96 -10.56 -18.68
N ILE A 22 24.85 -11.29 -18.44
CA ILE A 22 23.70 -11.30 -19.36
C ILE A 22 23.11 -9.90 -19.51
N ILE A 23 22.96 -9.15 -18.40
CA ILE A 23 22.47 -7.76 -18.43
C ILE A 23 23.45 -6.86 -19.18
N GLN A 24 24.74 -6.98 -18.88
CA GLN A 24 25.77 -6.15 -19.50
C GLN A 24 25.85 -6.38 -21.02
N ASP A 25 25.85 -7.64 -21.45
CA ASP A 25 25.80 -8.02 -22.87
C ASP A 25 24.53 -7.47 -23.55
N PHE A 26 23.40 -7.44 -22.84
CA PHE A 26 22.14 -6.89 -23.35
C PHE A 26 22.22 -5.37 -23.53
N VAL A 27 22.69 -4.65 -22.51
CA VAL A 27 22.86 -3.18 -22.56
C VAL A 27 23.86 -2.77 -23.65
N MET A 28 24.94 -3.55 -23.83
CA MET A 28 25.94 -3.33 -24.89
C MET A 28 25.47 -3.80 -26.28
N MET A 29 24.25 -4.33 -26.42
CA MET A 29 23.69 -4.84 -27.67
C MET A 29 24.56 -5.92 -28.35
N MET A 30 25.19 -6.77 -27.55
CA MET A 30 26.02 -7.87 -28.06
C MET A 30 25.18 -8.89 -28.86
N PRO A 31 25.73 -9.51 -29.92
CA PRO A 31 24.98 -10.49 -30.72
C PRO A 31 24.46 -11.66 -29.87
N GLY A 32 23.15 -11.92 -29.93
CA GLY A 32 22.48 -12.99 -29.19
C GLY A 32 22.22 -12.73 -27.71
N SER A 33 22.48 -11.50 -27.20
CA SER A 33 22.20 -11.14 -25.81
C SER A 33 20.72 -10.94 -25.52
N MET A 34 19.94 -10.47 -26.50
CA MET A 34 18.49 -10.27 -26.40
C MET A 34 17.74 -11.57 -26.05
N ASP A 35 18.06 -12.68 -26.71
CA ASP A 35 17.44 -13.98 -26.42
C ASP A 35 17.74 -14.46 -24.99
N LYS A 36 18.99 -14.28 -24.54
CA LYS A 36 19.40 -14.63 -23.17
C LYS A 36 18.69 -13.76 -22.13
N TYR A 37 18.55 -12.46 -22.40
CA TYR A 37 17.82 -11.53 -21.53
C TYR A 37 16.33 -11.87 -21.43
N HIS A 38 15.68 -12.18 -22.56
CA HIS A 38 14.29 -12.64 -22.54
C HIS A 38 14.13 -13.98 -21.83
N GLN A 39 15.07 -14.91 -22.00
CA GLN A 39 15.09 -16.17 -21.26
C GLN A 39 15.22 -15.93 -19.75
N LEU A 40 16.12 -15.04 -19.33
CA LEU A 40 16.28 -14.63 -17.92
C LEU A 40 14.97 -14.06 -17.35
N CYS A 41 14.35 -13.14 -18.08
CA CYS A 41 13.06 -12.57 -17.70
C CYS A 41 11.94 -13.63 -17.65
N SER A 42 11.94 -14.58 -18.58
CA SER A 42 10.95 -15.66 -18.64
C SER A 42 11.05 -16.56 -17.40
N ILE A 43 12.26 -17.01 -17.10
CA ILE A 43 12.58 -17.91 -15.98
C ILE A 43 12.11 -17.31 -14.64
N LEU A 44 12.33 -16.01 -14.42
CA LEU A 44 11.87 -15.28 -13.22
C LEU A 44 10.36 -15.39 -12.93
N SER A 45 9.53 -15.65 -13.93
CA SER A 45 8.08 -15.82 -13.73
C SER A 45 7.74 -17.06 -12.88
N SER A 46 8.70 -17.99 -12.74
CA SER A 46 8.57 -19.20 -11.95
C SER A 46 9.35 -19.16 -10.63
N PHE A 47 9.92 -18.01 -10.25
CA PHE A 47 10.82 -17.83 -9.09
C PHE A 47 10.29 -18.46 -7.79
N GLU A 48 8.99 -18.33 -7.55
CA GLU A 48 8.32 -18.79 -6.34
C GLU A 48 8.14 -20.31 -6.26
N LEU A 49 8.43 -21.04 -7.35
CA LEU A 49 8.43 -22.50 -7.41
C LEU A 49 9.83 -23.08 -7.18
N TRP A 50 10.86 -22.25 -7.14
CA TRP A 50 12.24 -22.71 -7.00
C TRP A 50 12.56 -23.12 -5.57
N SER A 51 13.59 -23.95 -5.41
CA SER A 51 14.20 -24.22 -4.12
C SER A 51 14.80 -22.95 -3.53
N GLU A 52 14.89 -22.88 -2.19
CA GLU A 52 15.51 -21.76 -1.49
C GLU A 52 16.96 -21.51 -1.93
N GLU A 53 17.74 -22.58 -2.15
CA GLU A 53 19.11 -22.53 -2.66
C GLU A 53 19.17 -21.88 -4.06
N SER A 54 18.26 -22.27 -4.96
CA SER A 54 18.17 -21.67 -6.31
C SER A 54 17.81 -20.20 -6.24
N ARG A 55 16.88 -19.80 -5.36
CA ARG A 55 16.53 -18.38 -5.16
C ARG A 55 17.70 -17.58 -4.60
N THR A 56 18.41 -18.13 -3.63
CA THR A 56 19.58 -17.51 -3.02
C THR A 56 20.68 -17.28 -4.07
N SER A 57 21.04 -18.35 -4.78
CA SER A 57 22.05 -18.30 -5.85
C SER A 57 21.66 -17.32 -6.96
N PHE A 58 20.39 -17.33 -7.38
CA PHE A 58 19.89 -16.38 -8.37
C PHE A 58 19.98 -14.94 -7.90
N LEU A 59 19.40 -14.60 -6.74
CA LEU A 59 19.38 -13.22 -6.25
C LEU A 59 20.79 -12.68 -6.04
N SER A 60 21.71 -13.50 -5.50
CA SER A 60 23.10 -13.09 -5.26
C SER A 60 23.82 -12.57 -6.50
N GLN A 61 23.38 -12.94 -7.70
CA GLN A 61 23.97 -12.47 -8.97
C GLN A 61 23.57 -11.03 -9.32
N PHE A 62 22.50 -10.49 -8.73
CA PHE A 62 21.91 -9.20 -9.13
C PHE A 62 22.04 -8.10 -8.07
N LEU A 63 22.27 -8.44 -6.81
CA LEU A 63 22.21 -7.48 -5.69
C LEU A 63 23.19 -6.30 -5.84
N ASP A 64 24.34 -6.54 -6.48
CA ASP A 64 25.35 -5.50 -6.76
C ASP A 64 25.31 -4.97 -8.20
N SER A 65 24.21 -5.22 -8.93
CA SER A 65 24.07 -4.90 -10.36
C SER A 65 23.10 -3.75 -10.64
N TYR A 66 22.74 -2.94 -9.63
CA TYR A 66 21.82 -1.83 -9.84
C TYR A 66 22.37 -0.80 -10.83
N ASP A 67 23.69 -0.63 -10.88
CA ASP A 67 24.44 0.32 -11.72
C ASP A 67 24.26 0.10 -13.24
N ILE A 68 23.99 -1.14 -13.65
CA ILE A 68 23.84 -1.51 -15.06
C ILE A 68 22.37 -1.70 -15.49
N LEU A 69 21.40 -1.54 -14.58
CA LEU A 69 19.98 -1.71 -14.87
C LEU A 69 19.37 -0.40 -15.39
N ASP A 70 19.75 -0.03 -16.61
CA ASP A 70 19.27 1.17 -17.28
C ASP A 70 17.79 1.06 -17.74
N VAL A 71 17.33 2.02 -18.54
CA VAL A 71 15.95 2.06 -19.05
C VAL A 71 15.58 0.85 -19.92
N ASN A 72 16.55 0.24 -20.60
CA ASN A 72 16.34 -0.94 -21.44
C ASN A 72 16.03 -2.18 -20.59
N CYS A 73 16.47 -2.20 -19.32
CA CYS A 73 16.24 -3.30 -18.39
C CYS A 73 14.86 -3.26 -17.68
N SER A 74 13.92 -2.44 -18.16
CA SER A 74 12.61 -2.24 -17.53
C SER A 74 11.84 -3.55 -17.29
N ASP A 75 11.85 -4.48 -18.24
CA ASP A 75 11.15 -5.77 -18.08
C ASP A 75 11.70 -6.63 -16.93
N LEU A 76 13.03 -6.68 -16.81
CA LEU A 76 13.70 -7.41 -15.74
C LEU A 76 13.42 -6.75 -14.40
N VAL A 77 13.55 -5.43 -14.31
CA VAL A 77 13.27 -4.66 -13.09
C VAL A 77 11.82 -4.85 -12.66
N LEU A 78 10.86 -4.79 -13.58
CA LEU A 78 9.44 -5.04 -13.30
C LEU A 78 9.20 -6.45 -12.75
N LYS A 79 9.93 -7.45 -13.25
CA LYS A 79 9.83 -8.83 -12.76
C LYS A 79 10.47 -9.00 -11.38
N LEU A 80 11.62 -8.37 -11.13
CA LEU A 80 12.23 -8.33 -9.80
C LEU A 80 11.30 -7.64 -8.78
N CYS A 81 10.70 -6.51 -9.16
CA CYS A 81 9.71 -5.78 -8.35
C CYS A 81 8.43 -6.60 -8.05
N LYS A 82 8.14 -7.64 -8.84
CA LYS A 82 6.98 -8.52 -8.63
C LYS A 82 7.26 -9.72 -7.73
N ILE A 83 8.52 -9.93 -7.31
CA ILE A 83 8.85 -11.00 -6.37
C ILE A 83 8.18 -10.71 -5.02
N ARG A 84 7.36 -11.66 -4.55
CA ARG A 84 6.71 -11.55 -3.24
C ARG A 84 7.76 -11.71 -2.13
N TRP A 85 7.88 -10.74 -1.23
CA TRP A 85 8.98 -10.71 -0.25
C TRP A 85 8.99 -11.90 0.70
N HIS A 86 7.84 -12.50 1.03
CA HIS A 86 7.79 -13.73 1.86
C HIS A 86 8.34 -14.97 1.15
N THR A 87 8.62 -14.90 -0.15
CA THR A 87 9.27 -15.98 -0.91
C THR A 87 10.78 -15.78 -1.05
N VAL A 88 11.28 -14.60 -0.69
CA VAL A 88 12.71 -14.29 -0.67
C VAL A 88 13.32 -14.97 0.55
N PRO A 89 14.46 -15.68 0.42
CA PRO A 89 15.14 -16.27 1.56
C PRO A 89 15.45 -15.21 2.63
N PRO A 90 15.15 -15.43 3.93
CA PRO A 90 15.26 -14.41 4.97
C PRO A 90 16.64 -13.72 5.04
N GLN A 91 17.70 -14.49 4.82
CA GLN A 91 19.09 -14.02 4.77
C GLN A 91 19.37 -13.03 3.63
N MET A 92 18.56 -13.05 2.57
CA MET A 92 18.72 -12.19 1.39
C MET A 92 17.75 -11.00 1.40
N LEU A 93 16.69 -11.03 2.22
CA LEU A 93 15.59 -10.08 2.13
C LEU A 93 16.05 -8.63 2.32
N SER A 94 16.88 -8.34 3.33
CA SER A 94 17.43 -6.99 3.55
C SER A 94 18.26 -6.52 2.35
N GLN A 95 19.16 -7.36 1.84
CA GLN A 95 20.01 -7.00 0.70
C GLN A 95 19.17 -6.77 -0.56
N PHE A 96 18.11 -7.56 -0.74
CA PHE A 96 17.19 -7.39 -1.86
C PHE A 96 16.45 -6.05 -1.78
N THR A 97 15.98 -5.64 -0.60
CA THR A 97 15.34 -4.34 -0.42
C THR A 97 16.32 -3.18 -0.56
N ASP A 98 17.55 -3.34 -0.10
CA ASP A 98 18.62 -2.34 -0.27
C ASP A 98 18.97 -2.16 -1.75
N PHE A 99 19.03 -3.26 -2.51
CA PHE A 99 19.18 -3.24 -3.96
C PHE A 99 18.04 -2.47 -4.64
N LEU A 100 16.78 -2.73 -4.27
CA LEU A 100 15.64 -1.99 -4.83
C LEU A 100 15.68 -0.50 -4.48
N CYS A 101 16.10 -0.15 -3.25
CA CYS A 101 16.30 1.24 -2.86
C CYS A 101 17.40 1.90 -3.69
N ALA A 102 18.55 1.26 -3.83
CA ALA A 102 19.65 1.75 -4.66
C ALA A 102 19.22 1.94 -6.12
N LEU A 103 18.43 1.01 -6.67
CA LEU A 103 17.87 1.10 -8.01
C LEU A 103 16.95 2.34 -8.14
N ALA A 104 16.03 2.54 -7.20
CA ALA A 104 15.13 3.69 -7.22
C ALA A 104 15.86 5.04 -7.07
N ILE A 105 16.93 5.08 -6.26
CA ILE A 105 17.73 6.29 -6.02
C ILE A 105 18.57 6.65 -7.26
N ASN A 106 19.20 5.66 -7.89
CA ASN A 106 20.13 5.89 -9.00
C ASN A 106 19.43 5.94 -10.37
N HIS A 107 18.28 5.28 -10.52
CA HIS A 107 17.59 5.13 -11.80
C HIS A 107 16.13 5.60 -11.71
N VAL A 108 15.93 6.91 -11.89
CA VAL A 108 14.63 7.58 -11.74
C VAL A 108 13.53 6.96 -12.61
N HIS A 109 13.83 6.40 -13.77
CA HIS A 109 12.83 5.74 -14.62
C HIS A 109 12.24 4.46 -14.00
N HIS A 110 12.95 3.82 -13.07
CA HIS A 110 12.47 2.63 -12.35
C HIS A 110 11.71 2.96 -11.07
N ILE A 111 11.75 4.21 -10.60
CA ILE A 111 11.24 4.57 -9.27
C ILE A 111 9.77 4.23 -9.07
N ASN A 112 8.94 4.43 -10.09
CA ASN A 112 7.52 4.12 -10.02
C ASN A 112 7.30 2.61 -9.87
N SER A 113 8.08 1.78 -10.55
CA SER A 113 8.02 0.32 -10.43
C SER A 113 8.41 -0.12 -9.01
N VAL A 114 9.45 0.48 -8.46
CA VAL A 114 9.95 0.18 -7.11
C VAL A 114 8.96 0.66 -6.02
N PHE A 115 8.43 1.88 -6.11
CA PHE A 115 7.38 2.32 -5.18
C PHE A 115 6.13 1.45 -5.25
N ASN A 116 5.71 1.05 -6.45
CA ASN A 116 4.62 0.10 -6.58
C ASN A 116 4.93 -1.24 -5.86
N CYS A 117 6.17 -1.74 -5.96
CA CYS A 117 6.61 -2.93 -5.21
C CYS A 117 6.48 -2.73 -3.69
N PHE A 118 7.00 -1.63 -3.16
CA PHE A 118 6.97 -1.37 -1.72
C PHE A 118 5.54 -1.20 -1.20
N VAL A 119 4.70 -0.46 -1.92
CA VAL A 119 3.30 -0.23 -1.55
C VAL A 119 2.46 -1.51 -1.66
N ASP A 120 2.76 -2.42 -2.60
CA ASP A 120 2.07 -3.71 -2.69
C ASP A 120 2.25 -4.54 -1.40
N HIS A 121 3.33 -4.31 -0.63
CA HIS A 121 3.59 -4.97 0.66
C HIS A 121 2.87 -4.31 1.85
N PHE A 122 2.05 -3.27 1.65
CA PHE A 122 1.16 -2.74 2.69
C PHE A 122 -0.08 -3.62 2.92
N LEU A 123 -0.30 -4.61 2.06
CA LEU A 123 -1.39 -5.57 2.16
C LEU A 123 -0.97 -6.83 2.94
N PRO A 124 -1.88 -7.43 3.73
CA PRO A 124 -1.62 -8.68 4.42
C PRO A 124 -1.51 -9.84 3.44
N ILE A 125 -0.56 -10.74 3.68
CA ILE A 125 -0.39 -11.98 2.95
C ILE A 125 -1.40 -12.99 3.49
N GLY A 126 -2.33 -13.44 2.64
CA GLY A 126 -3.07 -14.68 2.87
C GLY A 126 -4.22 -14.69 3.89
N ASN A 127 -4.73 -13.55 4.38
CA ASN A 127 -5.77 -13.53 5.43
C ASN A 127 -7.14 -12.97 5.05
N THR A 128 -7.53 -13.08 3.79
CA THR A 128 -8.91 -12.81 3.40
C THR A 128 -9.47 -14.00 2.66
N LYS A 129 -10.66 -14.45 3.07
CA LYS A 129 -11.51 -15.34 2.27
C LYS A 129 -11.81 -14.62 0.94
N ASP A 130 -10.84 -14.63 0.03
CA ASP A 130 -11.01 -14.08 -1.29
C ASP A 130 -12.08 -14.95 -1.97
N PRO A 131 -13.14 -14.37 -2.54
CA PRO A 131 -14.05 -15.14 -3.37
C PRO A 131 -13.23 -15.82 -4.48
N PRO A 132 -13.56 -17.07 -4.85
CA PRO A 132 -12.72 -17.88 -5.71
C PRO A 132 -12.68 -17.23 -7.09
N ASN A 133 -11.61 -16.51 -7.41
CA ASN A 133 -11.33 -16.18 -8.80
C ASN A 133 -9.83 -16.10 -9.12
N PHE A 134 -9.46 -16.92 -10.10
CA PHE A 134 -8.25 -17.02 -10.92
C PHE A 134 -6.90 -17.49 -10.35
N GLU A 135 -6.67 -17.63 -9.04
CA GLU A 135 -5.46 -18.31 -8.51
C GLU A 135 -5.76 -19.59 -7.71
N ALA A 136 -6.71 -20.40 -8.19
CA ALA A 136 -7.25 -21.59 -7.51
C ALA A 136 -6.28 -22.79 -7.31
N HIS A 137 -4.97 -22.61 -7.47
CA HIS A 137 -4.00 -23.72 -7.44
C HIS A 137 -2.83 -23.54 -6.48
N ARG A 138 -2.85 -22.50 -5.62
CA ARG A 138 -1.80 -22.34 -4.61
C ARG A 138 -2.41 -22.41 -3.20
N PRO A 139 -1.86 -23.26 -2.31
CA PRO A 139 -2.32 -23.28 -0.93
C PRO A 139 -2.16 -21.88 -0.32
N PRO A 140 -3.12 -21.41 0.49
CA PRO A 140 -3.03 -20.12 1.16
C PRO A 140 -1.72 -20.11 1.96
N THR A 141 -0.81 -19.22 1.56
CA THR A 141 0.42 -19.00 2.31
C THR A 141 0.02 -18.18 3.53
N VAL A 142 -0.25 -18.86 4.63
CA VAL A 142 -0.48 -18.22 5.92
C VAL A 142 0.89 -17.87 6.49
N VAL A 143 1.07 -16.60 6.77
CA VAL A 143 2.29 -16.05 7.35
C VAL A 143 1.95 -15.61 8.77
N ASP A 144 2.88 -15.76 9.70
CA ASP A 144 2.65 -15.33 11.08
C ASP A 144 2.55 -13.80 11.19
N ASP A 145 1.78 -13.31 12.17
CA ASP A 145 1.52 -11.88 12.34
C ASP A 145 2.81 -11.09 12.61
N HIS A 146 3.79 -11.68 13.29
CA HIS A 146 5.05 -11.02 13.61
C HIS A 146 5.89 -10.79 12.34
N PHE A 147 6.00 -11.79 11.48
CA PHE A 147 6.66 -11.68 10.21
C PHE A 147 5.90 -10.71 9.28
N GLN A 148 4.57 -10.72 9.30
CA GLN A 148 3.77 -9.74 8.54
C GLN A 148 4.06 -8.30 8.99
N GLU A 149 4.17 -8.03 10.29
CA GLU A 149 4.61 -6.72 10.80
C GLU A 149 6.05 -6.38 10.39
N SER A 150 6.95 -7.38 10.35
CA SER A 150 8.32 -7.16 9.88
C SER A 150 8.37 -6.72 8.41
N LEU A 151 7.51 -7.28 7.56
CA LEU A 151 7.39 -6.88 6.15
C LEU A 151 6.84 -5.45 6.02
N TYR A 152 5.84 -5.10 6.83
CA TYR A 152 5.32 -3.73 6.88
C TYR A 152 6.38 -2.73 7.29
N ALA A 153 7.16 -3.04 8.34
CA ALA A 153 8.25 -2.19 8.79
C ALA A 153 9.31 -2.04 7.70
N LEU A 154 9.69 -3.13 7.03
CA LEU A 154 10.67 -3.11 5.96
C LEU A 154 10.20 -2.28 4.74
N ALA A 155 8.93 -2.41 4.36
CA ALA A 155 8.35 -1.63 3.26
C ALA A 155 8.33 -0.13 3.57
N ASN A 156 7.91 0.24 4.79
CA ASN A 156 7.95 1.64 5.24
C ASN A 156 9.38 2.17 5.26
N LEU A 157 10.33 1.43 5.85
CA LEU A 157 11.73 1.83 5.90
C LEU A 157 12.33 2.02 4.49
N SER A 158 12.01 1.11 3.56
CA SER A 158 12.47 1.20 2.17
C SER A 158 11.94 2.46 1.46
N ILE A 159 10.65 2.77 1.66
CA ILE A 159 10.05 4.02 1.17
C ILE A 159 10.75 5.24 1.79
N GLN A 160 10.96 5.24 3.11
CA GLN A 160 11.62 6.33 3.83
C GLN A 160 13.05 6.55 3.32
N ASN A 161 13.81 5.48 3.05
CA ASN A 161 15.16 5.57 2.51
C ASN A 161 15.16 6.27 1.14
N VAL A 162 14.31 5.85 0.22
CA VAL A 162 14.22 6.46 -1.12
C VAL A 162 13.77 7.93 -1.04
N VAL A 163 12.74 8.23 -0.25
CA VAL A 163 12.21 9.60 -0.09
C VAL A 163 13.23 10.52 0.60
N SER A 164 13.98 10.02 1.59
CA SER A 164 15.04 10.79 2.26
C SER A 164 16.18 11.15 1.31
N CYS A 165 16.51 10.27 0.36
CA CYS A 165 17.52 10.53 -0.66
C CYS A 165 17.01 11.43 -1.80
N ASN A 166 15.72 11.33 -2.15
CA ASN A 166 15.13 12.13 -3.22
C ASN A 166 13.68 12.55 -2.89
N PRO A 167 13.49 13.65 -2.12
CA PRO A 167 12.17 14.11 -1.68
C PRO A 167 11.23 14.49 -2.83
N LEU A 168 11.77 14.87 -4.00
CA LEU A 168 10.99 15.24 -5.20
C LEU A 168 10.17 14.07 -5.77
N THR A 169 10.40 12.86 -5.27
CA THR A 169 9.72 11.64 -5.72
C THR A 169 8.43 11.36 -4.95
N THR A 170 8.19 12.08 -3.85
CA THR A 170 7.00 11.93 -3.00
C THR A 170 5.67 12.05 -3.76
N PRO A 171 5.49 12.97 -4.73
CA PRO A 171 4.26 13.00 -5.54
C PRO A 171 4.03 11.73 -6.37
N LEU A 172 5.09 11.02 -6.77
CA LEU A 172 4.97 9.72 -7.45
C LEU A 172 4.52 8.63 -6.46
N LEU A 173 5.04 8.65 -5.24
CA LEU A 173 4.61 7.76 -4.17
C LEU A 173 3.13 7.98 -3.81
N LEU A 174 2.65 9.22 -3.73
CA LEU A 174 1.24 9.52 -3.51
C LEU A 174 0.35 8.91 -4.60
N LYS A 175 0.76 9.01 -5.88
CA LYS A 175 0.06 8.34 -6.99
C LYS A 175 0.05 6.81 -6.82
N CYS A 176 1.11 6.22 -6.28
CA CYS A 176 1.13 4.80 -5.93
C CYS A 176 0.13 4.47 -4.81
N PHE A 177 0.04 5.28 -3.74
CA PHE A 177 -0.94 5.06 -2.68
C PHE A 177 -2.39 5.10 -3.22
N VAL A 178 -2.74 6.09 -4.03
CA VAL A 178 -4.07 6.19 -4.66
C VAL A 178 -4.35 4.96 -5.53
N LYS A 179 -3.41 4.59 -6.40
CA LYS A 179 -3.58 3.48 -7.36
C LYS A 179 -3.69 2.12 -6.66
N ARG A 180 -2.97 1.93 -5.56
CA ARG A 180 -2.90 0.65 -4.82
C ARG A 180 -3.85 0.57 -3.65
N PHE A 181 -4.62 1.63 -3.39
CA PHE A 181 -5.63 1.62 -2.35
C PHE A 181 -6.59 0.44 -2.56
N PRO A 182 -6.84 -0.41 -1.55
CA PRO A 182 -7.65 -1.60 -1.74
C PRO A 182 -9.08 -1.24 -2.16
N HIS A 183 -9.63 -1.98 -3.12
CA HIS A 183 -11.01 -1.77 -3.54
C HIS A 183 -11.96 -1.97 -2.35
N ILE A 184 -13.01 -1.14 -2.25
CA ILE A 184 -13.97 -1.14 -1.14
C ILE A 184 -14.64 -2.50 -0.84
N LYS A 185 -14.78 -3.35 -1.87
CA LYS A 185 -15.31 -4.71 -1.74
C LYS A 185 -14.32 -5.70 -1.08
N GLN A 186 -13.03 -5.37 -0.99
CA GLN A 186 -12.04 -6.18 -0.28
C GLN A 186 -12.34 -6.20 1.22
N PRO A 187 -11.94 -7.25 1.96
CA PRO A 187 -12.25 -7.34 3.39
C PRO A 187 -11.54 -6.28 4.23
N SER A 188 -12.15 -5.92 5.36
CA SER A 188 -11.69 -4.87 6.28
C SER A 188 -10.21 -5.01 6.68
N PRO A 189 -9.64 -6.21 6.93
CA PRO A 189 -8.21 -6.33 7.25
C PRO A 189 -7.27 -5.77 6.18
N LYS A 190 -7.60 -5.90 4.88
CA LYS A 190 -6.78 -5.33 3.79
C LYS A 190 -6.81 -3.80 3.81
N LEU A 191 -8.00 -3.22 4.03
CA LEU A 191 -8.18 -1.76 4.13
C LEU A 191 -7.45 -1.20 5.36
N LEU A 192 -7.62 -1.82 6.53
CA LEU A 192 -6.97 -1.44 7.78
C LEU A 192 -5.44 -1.48 7.67
N ALA A 193 -4.88 -2.58 7.18
CA ALA A 193 -3.45 -2.73 7.02
C ALA A 193 -2.87 -1.66 6.08
N PHE A 194 -3.56 -1.39 4.96
CA PHE A 194 -3.14 -0.36 4.03
C PHE A 194 -3.19 1.03 4.68
N MET A 195 -4.34 1.43 5.24
CA MET A 195 -4.52 2.72 5.92
C MET A 195 -3.48 2.92 7.02
N ARG A 196 -3.25 1.92 7.87
CA ARG A 196 -2.24 1.97 8.94
C ARG A 196 -0.83 2.24 8.41
N ASN A 197 -0.43 1.58 7.32
CA ASN A 197 0.90 1.76 6.76
C ASN A 197 1.05 3.13 6.06
N VAL A 198 0.03 3.60 5.36
CA VAL A 198 0.06 4.94 4.76
C VAL A 198 0.06 6.03 5.85
N LEU A 199 -0.70 5.86 6.93
CA LEU A 199 -0.70 6.77 8.08
C LEU A 199 0.65 6.79 8.82
N ARG A 200 1.32 5.63 8.97
CA ARG A 200 2.71 5.58 9.49
C ARG A 200 3.67 6.42 8.65
N PHE A 201 3.48 6.45 7.33
CA PHE A 201 4.25 7.33 6.46
C PHE A 201 3.87 8.81 6.65
N ALA A 202 2.58 9.13 6.80
CA ALA A 202 2.10 10.49 7.10
C ALA A 202 2.70 11.05 8.40
N ASP A 203 2.74 10.24 9.47
CA ASP A 203 3.35 10.64 10.76
C ASP A 203 4.88 10.84 10.65
N TRP A 204 5.54 10.18 9.71
CA TRP A 204 6.98 10.28 9.51
C TRP A 204 7.38 11.48 8.64
N ILE A 205 6.62 11.77 7.59
CA ILE A 205 6.95 12.85 6.66
C ILE A 205 6.73 14.21 7.35
N ARG A 206 7.68 15.14 7.18
CA ARG A 206 7.60 16.49 7.78
C ARG A 206 6.79 17.47 6.94
N ASP A 207 6.43 17.06 5.73
CA ASP A 207 5.68 17.86 4.78
C ASP A 207 4.18 17.73 5.09
N GLU A 208 3.61 18.78 5.68
CA GLU A 208 2.21 18.83 6.08
C GLU A 208 1.26 18.72 4.88
N GLU A 209 1.65 19.19 3.69
CA GLU A 209 0.82 19.08 2.48
C GLU A 209 0.70 17.62 2.03
N ILE A 210 1.80 16.88 2.06
CA ILE A 210 1.81 15.43 1.75
C ILE A 210 0.99 14.66 2.79
N SER A 211 1.12 15.01 4.07
CA SER A 211 0.31 14.41 5.12
C SER A 211 -1.19 14.71 4.92
N ALA A 212 -1.54 15.93 4.53
CA ALA A 212 -2.91 16.32 4.23
C ALA A 212 -3.50 15.54 3.05
N GLU A 213 -2.72 15.33 1.97
CA GLU A 213 -3.14 14.50 0.83
C GLU A 213 -3.42 13.05 1.23
N ILE A 214 -2.61 12.48 2.13
CA ILE A 214 -2.84 11.14 2.68
C ILE A 214 -4.15 11.10 3.47
N TRP A 215 -4.39 12.09 4.32
CA TRP A 215 -5.63 12.18 5.08
C TRP A 215 -6.84 12.33 4.18
N SER A 216 -6.80 13.20 3.17
CA SER A 216 -7.86 13.34 2.18
C SER A 216 -8.14 12.02 1.46
N LEU A 217 -7.11 11.27 1.07
CA LEU A 217 -7.29 9.93 0.48
C LEU A 217 -8.04 8.97 1.43
N ILE A 218 -7.71 8.96 2.72
CA ILE A 218 -8.38 8.10 3.70
C ILE A 218 -9.83 8.55 3.92
N VAL A 219 -10.06 9.84 4.09
CA VAL A 219 -11.39 10.43 4.32
C VAL A 219 -12.30 10.17 3.13
N GLU A 220 -11.83 10.42 1.90
CA GLU A 220 -12.58 10.15 0.67
C GLU A 220 -13.07 8.69 0.63
N LYS A 221 -12.21 7.74 1.02
CA LYS A 221 -12.57 6.31 1.02
C LYS A 221 -13.56 5.96 2.12
N LEU A 222 -13.48 6.58 3.30
CA LEU A 222 -14.47 6.39 4.37
C LEU A 222 -15.83 6.97 3.97
N LEU A 223 -15.86 8.18 3.41
CA LEU A 223 -17.09 8.81 2.93
C LEU A 223 -17.74 7.99 1.81
N HIS A 224 -16.93 7.39 0.92
CA HIS A 224 -17.44 6.48 -0.10
C HIS A 224 -18.08 5.23 0.50
N ILE A 225 -17.53 4.68 1.59
CA ILE A 225 -18.15 3.57 2.32
C ILE A 225 -19.45 4.00 3.00
N ASP A 226 -19.47 5.17 3.65
CA ASP A 226 -20.67 5.71 4.30
C ASP A 226 -21.82 5.91 3.31
N ALA A 227 -21.54 6.49 2.14
CA ALA A 227 -22.53 6.65 1.07
C ALA A 227 -23.13 5.31 0.63
N LEU A 228 -22.31 4.27 0.45
CA LEU A 228 -22.80 2.92 0.10
C LEU A 228 -23.61 2.26 1.21
N CYS A 229 -23.37 2.62 2.48
CA CYS A 229 -24.21 2.14 3.59
C CYS A 229 -25.60 2.76 3.49
N PHE A 230 -25.67 4.07 3.24
CA PHE A 230 -26.93 4.80 3.13
C PHE A 230 -27.78 4.34 1.94
N GLU A 231 -27.19 4.15 0.76
CA GLU A 231 -27.91 3.66 -0.43
C GLU A 231 -28.55 2.29 -0.19
N ARG A 232 -27.81 1.38 0.47
CA ARG A 232 -28.33 0.04 0.78
C ARG A 232 -29.44 0.08 1.82
N GLU A 233 -29.31 0.91 2.85
CA GLU A 233 -30.36 1.11 3.86
C GLU A 233 -31.64 1.68 3.22
N GLU A 234 -31.52 2.59 2.25
CA GLU A 234 -32.66 3.12 1.50
C GLU A 234 -33.31 2.06 0.60
N GLU A 235 -32.52 1.21 -0.08
CA GLU A 235 -33.02 0.10 -0.90
C GLU A 235 -33.78 -0.94 -0.08
N GLU A 236 -33.29 -1.29 1.12
CA GLU A 236 -33.95 -2.24 2.04
C GLU A 236 -35.26 -1.69 2.60
N GLN A 237 -35.36 -0.36 2.77
CA GLN A 237 -36.58 0.32 3.22
C GLN A 237 -37.62 0.51 2.11
N ARG A 238 -37.26 0.36 0.83
CA ARG A 238 -38.23 0.41 -0.27
C ARG A 238 -39.06 -0.89 -0.30
N PRO A 239 -40.39 -0.84 -0.10
CA PRO A 239 -41.22 -2.03 -0.12
C PRO A 239 -41.31 -2.57 -1.56
N THR A 240 -40.46 -3.53 -1.91
CA THR A 240 -40.59 -4.28 -3.16
C THR A 240 -41.79 -5.22 -3.09
N HIS A 241 -42.47 -5.41 -4.24
CA HIS A 241 -43.66 -6.25 -4.37
C HIS A 241 -43.44 -7.73 -3.91
N SER A 242 -42.18 -8.16 -3.80
CA SER A 242 -41.76 -9.47 -3.27
C SER A 242 -41.88 -9.55 -1.74
N ASN A 243 -41.69 -8.45 -1.01
CA ASN A 243 -41.77 -8.42 0.46
C ASN A 243 -43.21 -8.59 0.98
N ARG A 244 -44.22 -8.24 0.17
CA ARG A 244 -45.64 -8.47 0.51
C ARG A 244 -46.05 -9.94 0.58
N LEU A 245 -45.33 -10.84 -0.09
CA LEU A 245 -45.60 -12.27 -0.04
C LEU A 245 -44.91 -12.96 1.14
N LYS A 246 -43.73 -12.46 1.57
CA LYS A 246 -43.00 -12.99 2.73
C LYS A 246 -43.58 -12.51 4.07
N GLN A 247 -44.09 -11.27 4.14
CA GLN A 247 -44.71 -10.74 5.36
C GLN A 247 -45.98 -11.47 5.82
N LYS A 248 -46.55 -12.34 4.98
CA LYS A 248 -47.71 -13.18 5.36
C LYS A 248 -47.32 -14.57 5.89
N LEU A 249 -46.04 -14.96 5.84
CA LEU A 249 -45.60 -16.30 6.24
C LEU A 249 -44.74 -16.32 7.52
N ASP A 250 -44.04 -15.22 7.85
CA ASP A 250 -43.00 -15.24 8.88
C ASP A 250 -43.35 -14.47 10.17
N ASN A 251 -44.59 -14.57 10.66
CA ASN A 251 -44.99 -13.91 11.92
C ASN A 251 -44.57 -14.70 13.19
N GLU A 252 -43.69 -15.71 13.09
CA GLU A 252 -43.30 -16.56 14.23
C GLU A 252 -41.80 -16.94 14.33
N THR A 253 -40.87 -16.26 13.66
CA THR A 253 -39.44 -16.44 13.96
C THR A 253 -38.75 -15.11 14.15
N ALA A 254 -38.11 -14.96 15.32
CA ALA A 254 -37.31 -13.81 15.68
C ALA A 254 -36.34 -13.47 14.55
N SER A 255 -36.52 -12.29 13.97
CA SER A 255 -35.60 -11.68 13.02
C SER A 255 -34.24 -11.53 13.69
N GLU A 256 -33.30 -12.43 13.41
CA GLU A 256 -31.88 -12.15 13.59
C GLU A 256 -31.57 -10.88 12.77
N GLU A 257 -31.29 -9.77 13.45
CA GLU A 257 -30.77 -8.54 12.85
C GLU A 257 -29.51 -8.91 12.06
N THR A 258 -29.65 -9.07 10.74
CA THR A 258 -28.51 -9.25 9.85
C THR A 258 -27.88 -7.87 9.69
N THR A 259 -26.93 -7.57 10.57
CA THR A 259 -26.13 -6.34 10.50
C THR A 259 -25.52 -6.20 9.10
N ASN A 260 -25.76 -5.03 8.47
CA ASN A 260 -25.26 -4.75 7.13
C ASN A 260 -23.73 -4.87 7.13
N PRO A 261 -23.12 -5.79 6.34
CA PRO A 261 -21.69 -6.05 6.39
C PRO A 261 -20.84 -4.83 5.96
N MET A 262 -21.42 -3.91 5.19
CA MET A 262 -20.77 -2.65 4.85
C MET A 262 -20.72 -1.70 6.06
N ARG A 263 -21.77 -1.70 6.88
CA ARG A 263 -21.85 -0.92 8.13
C ARG A 263 -20.83 -1.41 9.15
N GLU A 264 -20.69 -2.72 9.33
CA GLU A 264 -19.66 -3.30 10.20
C GLU A 264 -18.24 -2.95 9.74
N LYS A 265 -18.01 -3.00 8.42
CA LYS A 265 -16.75 -2.55 7.82
C LYS A 265 -16.47 -1.09 8.13
N LEU A 266 -17.45 -0.21 7.92
CA LEU A 266 -17.32 1.21 8.22
C LEU A 266 -17.02 1.44 9.70
N ASN A 267 -17.79 0.81 10.61
CA ASN A 267 -17.56 0.88 12.05
C ASN A 267 -16.12 0.52 12.41
N THR A 268 -15.62 -0.59 11.87
CA THR A 268 -14.25 -1.06 12.14
C THR A 268 -13.20 -0.05 11.67
N LEU A 269 -13.38 0.54 10.49
CA LEU A 269 -12.44 1.51 9.93
C LEU A 269 -12.49 2.84 10.69
N VAL A 270 -13.69 3.32 11.04
CA VAL A 270 -13.87 4.54 11.84
C VAL A 270 -13.30 4.37 13.24
N GLU A 271 -13.54 3.24 13.90
CA GLU A 271 -12.95 2.93 15.20
C GLU A 271 -11.42 2.93 15.14
N PHE A 272 -10.83 2.33 14.10
CA PHE A 272 -9.40 2.39 13.87
C PHE A 272 -8.88 3.83 13.74
N ILE A 273 -9.55 4.68 12.96
CA ILE A 273 -9.15 6.08 12.79
C ILE A 273 -9.33 6.88 14.08
N LEU A 274 -10.41 6.67 14.84
CA LEU A 274 -10.60 7.29 16.15
C LEU A 274 -9.48 6.92 17.12
N ASN A 275 -9.13 5.63 17.17
CA ASN A 275 -8.04 5.14 18.00
C ASN A 275 -6.69 5.71 17.54
N TYR A 276 -6.51 5.91 16.24
CA TYR A 276 -5.29 6.52 15.67
C TYR A 276 -5.16 8.01 16.01
N LEU A 277 -6.26 8.76 15.94
CA LEU A 277 -6.30 10.18 16.32
C LEU A 277 -6.14 10.38 17.84
N GLY A 278 -6.43 9.34 18.64
CA GLY A 278 -6.40 9.39 20.10
C GLY A 278 -7.54 10.26 20.67
N ASP A 279 -7.68 10.26 21.99
CA ASP A 279 -8.62 11.13 22.69
C ASP A 279 -8.09 12.59 22.68
N GLY A 280 -8.20 13.26 21.54
CA GLY A 280 -8.08 14.73 21.45
C GLY A 280 -6.77 15.30 20.90
N ASP A 281 -5.99 14.57 20.10
CA ASP A 281 -4.89 15.20 19.35
C ASP A 281 -5.45 15.99 18.14
N ALA A 282 -5.97 17.18 18.44
CA ALA A 282 -6.55 18.09 17.45
C ALA A 282 -5.55 18.44 16.32
N SER A 283 -4.24 18.30 16.55
CA SER A 283 -3.20 18.58 15.56
C SER A 283 -3.28 17.66 14.34
N LYS A 284 -3.74 16.41 14.50
CA LYS A 284 -3.93 15.49 13.38
C LYS A 284 -5.20 15.78 12.59
N VAL A 285 -6.24 16.30 13.26
CA VAL A 285 -7.49 16.72 12.61
C VAL A 285 -7.26 17.98 11.78
N THR A 286 -6.38 18.89 12.21
CA THR A 286 -6.01 20.07 11.43
C THR A 286 -5.29 19.75 10.12
N LEU A 287 -4.68 18.55 10.00
CA LEU A 287 -4.06 18.10 8.74
C LEU A 287 -5.10 17.70 7.68
N ILE A 288 -6.36 17.44 8.09
CA ILE A 288 -7.43 17.18 7.14
C ILE A 288 -7.79 18.50 6.45
N ARG A 289 -7.83 18.49 5.11
CA ARG A 289 -8.25 19.65 4.29
C ARG A 289 -9.60 20.19 4.76
N GLU A 290 -9.76 21.50 4.76
CA GLU A 290 -10.97 22.16 5.27
C GLU A 290 -12.24 21.65 4.58
N ASP A 291 -12.20 21.46 3.26
CA ASP A 291 -13.32 20.94 2.45
C ASP A 291 -13.79 19.54 2.91
N ASP A 292 -12.86 18.70 3.33
CA ASP A 292 -13.13 17.33 3.78
C ASP A 292 -13.43 17.25 5.28
N ARG A 293 -12.91 18.21 6.06
CA ARG A 293 -12.90 18.18 7.52
C ARG A 293 -14.30 18.21 8.10
N LEU A 294 -15.20 19.06 7.58
CA LEU A 294 -16.57 19.13 8.08
C LEU A 294 -17.33 17.81 7.84
N SER A 295 -17.24 17.27 6.62
CA SER A 295 -17.88 16.00 6.24
C SER A 295 -17.34 14.84 7.08
N PHE A 296 -16.02 14.80 7.27
CA PHE A 296 -15.37 13.84 8.15
C PHE A 296 -15.87 13.96 9.58
N LEU A 297 -15.81 15.15 10.19
CA LEU A 297 -16.26 15.35 11.57
C LEU A 297 -17.74 14.99 11.78
N GLN A 298 -18.61 15.33 10.82
CA GLN A 298 -20.03 14.94 10.86
C GLN A 298 -20.21 13.43 10.79
N MET A 299 -19.48 12.73 9.91
CA MET A 299 -19.49 11.28 9.84
C MET A 299 -19.03 10.70 11.18
N MET A 300 -17.89 11.12 11.69
CA MET A 300 -17.30 10.59 12.92
C MET A 300 -18.18 10.84 14.16
N GLN A 301 -18.92 11.96 14.22
CA GLN A 301 -19.89 12.25 15.28
C GLN A 301 -21.01 11.20 15.36
N ARG A 302 -21.42 10.62 14.23
CA ARG A 302 -22.45 9.56 14.20
C ARG A 302 -21.97 8.26 14.85
N PHE A 303 -20.67 8.00 14.86
CA PHE A 303 -20.08 6.76 15.39
C PHE A 303 -19.53 6.93 16.81
N SER A 304 -19.06 8.13 17.17
CA SER A 304 -18.59 8.41 18.54
C SER A 304 -18.93 9.86 18.94
N PRO A 305 -20.16 10.11 19.41
CA PRO A 305 -20.62 11.45 19.77
C PRO A 305 -19.90 12.04 20.98
N GLU A 306 -19.23 11.22 21.80
CA GLU A 306 -18.54 11.65 23.02
C GLU A 306 -17.09 12.09 22.75
N LYS A 307 -16.39 11.49 21.78
CA LYS A 307 -14.96 11.73 21.55
C LYS A 307 -14.63 13.01 20.77
N LEU A 308 -15.59 13.55 19.99
CA LEU A 308 -15.32 14.60 18.98
C LEU A 308 -16.11 15.91 19.15
N GLN A 309 -16.93 16.04 20.20
CA GLN A 309 -17.63 17.29 20.52
C GLN A 309 -16.74 18.54 20.62
N PRO A 310 -15.51 18.48 21.19
CA PRO A 310 -14.65 19.65 21.28
C PRO A 310 -14.23 20.19 19.91
N ALA A 311 -13.75 19.31 19.02
CA ALA A 311 -13.24 19.69 17.69
C ALA A 311 -14.33 20.26 16.76
N ILE A 312 -15.55 19.75 16.84
CA ILE A 312 -16.70 20.24 16.05
C ILE A 312 -17.13 21.63 16.50
N THR A 313 -17.13 21.87 17.81
CA THR A 313 -17.53 23.15 18.39
C THR A 313 -16.52 24.23 18.01
N GLU A 314 -15.23 23.88 17.98
CA GLU A 314 -14.16 24.77 17.54
C GLU A 314 -14.21 25.07 16.04
N GLU A 315 -14.41 24.06 15.18
CA GLU A 315 -14.50 24.26 13.73
C GLU A 315 -15.72 25.09 13.32
N LYS A 316 -16.89 24.83 13.93
CA LYS A 316 -18.09 25.65 13.71
C LYS A 316 -17.90 27.09 14.17
N ARG A 317 -17.19 27.30 15.29
CA ARG A 317 -16.86 28.64 15.77
C ARG A 317 -15.91 29.37 14.83
N ASN A 318 -14.96 28.65 14.22
CA ASN A 318 -14.03 29.21 13.24
C ASN A 318 -14.74 29.55 11.92
N GLN A 319 -15.66 28.71 11.43
CA GLN A 319 -16.51 29.06 10.27
C GLN A 319 -17.36 30.30 10.52
N VAL A 320 -18.01 30.41 11.68
CA VAL A 320 -18.82 31.61 12.03
C VAL A 320 -17.95 32.87 12.10
N LYS A 321 -16.72 32.78 12.63
CA LYS A 321 -15.77 33.89 12.65
C LYS A 321 -15.29 34.29 11.25
N ASN A 322 -15.01 33.31 10.38
CA ASN A 322 -14.57 33.58 9.01
C ASN A 322 -15.69 34.22 8.18
N MET A 323 -16.93 33.74 8.33
CA MET A 323 -18.11 34.39 7.72
C MET A 323 -18.33 35.81 8.23
N ALA A 324 -18.15 36.06 9.54
CA ALA A 324 -18.27 37.40 10.12
C ALA A 324 -17.16 38.37 9.63
N MET A 325 -15.97 37.87 9.30
CA MET A 325 -14.89 38.67 8.71
C MET A 325 -15.10 38.93 7.21
N GLU A 326 -15.69 37.99 6.46
CA GLU A 326 -16.05 38.23 5.04
C GLU A 326 -17.24 39.19 4.87
N GLU A 327 -18.14 39.28 5.85
CA GLU A 327 -19.32 40.17 5.81
C GLU A 327 -19.06 41.61 6.31
N GLY A 328 -17.83 41.99 6.67
CA GLY A 328 -17.45 43.40 6.81
C GLY A 328 -18.17 44.18 7.94
N TYR A 329 -18.30 43.60 9.13
CA TYR A 329 -18.78 44.32 10.33
C TYR A 329 -17.63 44.79 11.25
N GLU A 330 -16.57 45.40 10.70
CA GLU A 330 -15.55 46.05 11.54
C GLU A 330 -15.94 47.45 12.02
N GLU A 331 -17.00 48.08 11.50
CA GLU A 331 -17.36 49.46 11.88
C GLU A 331 -18.24 49.60 13.14
N GLU A 332 -18.89 48.54 13.65
CA GLU A 332 -19.84 48.68 14.78
C GLU A 332 -19.26 48.37 16.17
N LEU A 333 -18.02 47.88 16.27
CA LEU A 333 -17.38 47.52 17.55
C LEU A 333 -16.46 48.60 18.13
N MET A 334 -16.29 49.73 17.44
CA MET A 334 -15.52 50.89 17.92
C MET A 334 -16.42 52.02 18.49
N ALA A 335 -17.73 51.78 18.64
CA ALA A 335 -18.70 52.78 19.07
C ALA A 335 -19.40 52.47 20.42
N LEU A 336 -18.84 51.60 21.26
CA LEU A 336 -19.33 51.38 22.63
C LEU A 336 -18.23 51.54 23.69
#